data_AF-A0A957IZM6-F1
#
_entry.id   AF-A0A957IZM6-F1
#
_cell.length_a   1.000
_cell.length_b   1.000
_cell.length_c   1.000
_cell.angle_alpha   90.00
_cell.angle_beta   90.00
_cell.angle_gamma   90.00
#
_symmetry.space_group_name_H-M   'P 1'
#
loop_
_entity.id
_entity.type
_entity.pdbx_description
1 polymer ?
#
loop_
_entity_poly.entity_id
_entity_poly.type
_entity_poly.pdbx_seq_one_letter_code
_entity_poly.pdbx_strand_id
1 'polypeptide(L)'
;MTNPFTRFLSQWSTDGRLQAFVAHWDRLERVMVQVYREQRTPADARAEFEAVWPWLRRAYEGWEGELRPFWQQTRAGGAPTQTDPFRLLLAIERPAAILGDWRAMQHLPAAREALNQLVLSRGG
;
A
#
# COMPACT_ATOMS: atom_id res chain seq x y z
N MET A 1 -3.40 -14.40 2.72
CA MET A 1 -3.51 -14.56 1.25
C MET A 1 -2.86 -13.36 0.57
N THR A 2 -1.99 -13.61 -0.42
CA THR A 2 -1.38 -12.57 -1.29
C THR A 2 -2.43 -12.11 -2.30
N ASN A 3 -2.48 -10.81 -2.64
CA ASN A 3 -3.47 -10.30 -3.58
C ASN A 3 -3.23 -10.97 -4.96
N PRO A 4 -4.14 -11.84 -5.45
CA PRO A 4 -3.90 -12.64 -6.64
C PRO A 4 -3.77 -11.77 -7.90
N PHE A 5 -4.42 -10.59 -7.91
CA PHE A 5 -4.38 -9.65 -9.03
C PHE A 5 -2.99 -9.03 -9.18
N THR A 6 -2.41 -8.62 -8.06
CA THR A 6 -1.08 -8.02 -8.02
C THR A 6 0.03 -9.05 -8.30
N ARG A 7 -0.13 -10.30 -7.85
CA ARG A 7 0.77 -11.40 -8.25
C ARG A 7 0.71 -11.65 -9.76
N PHE A 8 -0.49 -11.67 -10.34
CA PHE A 8 -0.66 -11.86 -11.78
C PHE A 8 0.02 -10.74 -12.56
N LEU A 9 -0.12 -9.48 -12.14
CA LEU A 9 0.50 -8.32 -12.79
C LEU A 9 2.03 -8.26 -12.61
N SER A 10 2.56 -8.63 -11.44
CA SER A 10 4.01 -8.65 -11.19
C SER A 10 4.78 -9.64 -12.06
N GLN A 11 4.12 -10.68 -12.59
CA GLN A 11 4.73 -11.64 -13.53
C GLN A 11 5.06 -11.01 -14.89
N TRP A 12 4.43 -9.87 -15.23
CA TRP A 12 4.64 -9.16 -16.50
C TRP A 12 5.65 -8.02 -16.39
N SER A 13 5.98 -7.57 -15.18
CA SER A 13 7.00 -6.54 -14.99
C SER A 13 8.38 -7.18 -14.88
N THR A 14 9.33 -6.78 -15.73
CA THR A 14 10.75 -7.17 -15.63
C THR A 14 11.53 -6.38 -14.57
N ASP A 15 10.90 -5.37 -13.94
CA ASP A 15 11.54 -4.54 -12.92
C ASP A 15 11.47 -5.19 -11.53
N GLY A 16 12.58 -5.81 -11.12
CA GLY A 16 12.72 -6.43 -9.80
C GLY A 16 12.52 -5.46 -8.62
N ARG A 17 12.76 -4.16 -8.80
CA ARG A 17 12.51 -3.15 -7.74
C ARG A 17 11.02 -2.92 -7.55
N LEU A 18 10.25 -2.85 -8.65
CA LEU A 18 8.80 -2.70 -8.59
C LEU A 18 8.16 -3.94 -7.97
N GLN A 19 8.60 -5.15 -8.37
CA GLN A 19 8.12 -6.39 -7.76
C GLN A 19 8.38 -6.43 -6.25
N ALA A 20 9.58 -6.03 -5.81
CA ALA A 20 9.90 -5.96 -4.38
C ALA A 20 9.01 -4.96 -3.65
N PHE A 21 8.77 -3.78 -4.24
CA PHE A 21 7.91 -2.76 -3.66
C PHE A 21 6.49 -3.27 -3.47
N VAL A 22 5.94 -3.85 -4.52
CA VAL A 22 4.63 -4.48 -4.55
C VAL A 22 4.49 -5.58 -3.49
N ALA A 23 5.48 -6.47 -3.37
CA ALA A 23 5.43 -7.56 -2.39
C ALA A 23 5.45 -7.07 -0.94
N HIS A 24 6.22 -6.02 -0.64
CA HIS A 24 6.21 -5.40 0.69
C HIS A 24 4.90 -4.65 0.94
N TRP A 25 4.36 -3.96 -0.06
CA TRP A 25 3.06 -3.28 0.02
C TRP A 25 1.93 -4.27 0.32
N ASP A 26 1.89 -5.43 -0.34
CA ASP A 26 0.91 -6.50 -0.07
C ASP A 26 0.95 -6.98 1.38
N ARG A 27 2.14 -7.08 1.98
CA ARG A 27 2.30 -7.46 3.39
C ARG A 27 1.78 -6.36 4.30
N LEU A 28 2.11 -5.10 4.04
CA LEU A 28 1.62 -3.96 4.83
C LEU A 28 0.10 -3.84 4.76
N GLU A 29 -0.49 -3.88 3.55
CA GLU A 29 -1.94 -3.83 3.35
C GLU A 29 -2.64 -4.95 4.13
N ARG A 30 -2.09 -6.18 4.09
CA ARG A 30 -2.63 -7.29 4.88
C ARG A 30 -2.62 -6.98 6.37
N VAL A 31 -1.50 -6.50 6.91
CA VAL A 31 -1.41 -6.13 8.32
C VAL A 31 -2.46 -5.07 8.67
N MET A 32 -2.61 -4.05 7.83
CA MET A 32 -3.61 -2.99 8.04
C MET A 32 -5.04 -3.52 8.00
N VAL A 33 -5.39 -4.35 7.01
CA VAL A 33 -6.71 -4.98 6.92
C VAL A 33 -6.98 -5.90 8.10
N GLN A 34 -5.99 -6.67 8.55
CA GLN A 34 -6.15 -7.58 9.68
C GLN A 34 -6.39 -6.86 10.99
N VAL A 35 -5.64 -5.78 11.25
CA VAL A 35 -5.84 -4.94 12.43
C VAL A 35 -7.17 -4.20 12.33
N TYR A 36 -7.50 -3.64 11.17
CA TYR A 36 -8.67 -2.79 10.99
C TYR A 36 -10.00 -3.56 10.92
N ARG A 37 -10.05 -4.72 10.24
CA ARG A 37 -11.28 -5.46 9.94
C ARG A 37 -11.36 -6.81 10.65
N GLU A 38 -10.23 -7.50 10.82
CA GLU A 38 -10.20 -8.88 11.33
C GLU A 38 -9.91 -8.95 12.84
N GLN A 39 -9.91 -7.80 13.52
CA GLN A 39 -9.67 -7.68 14.97
C GLN A 39 -8.34 -8.31 15.44
N ARG A 40 -7.35 -8.45 14.54
CA ARG A 40 -5.99 -8.83 14.92
C ARG A 40 -5.46 -7.77 15.88
N THR A 41 -4.93 -8.19 17.02
CA THR A 41 -4.45 -7.22 17.99
C THR A 41 -3.24 -6.46 17.41
N PRO A 42 -3.08 -5.16 17.73
CA PRO A 42 -1.88 -4.42 17.35
C PRO A 42 -0.57 -5.07 17.81
N ALA A 43 -0.60 -5.83 18.92
CA ALA A 43 0.55 -6.57 19.42
C ALA A 43 0.94 -7.70 18.47
N ASP A 44 -0.03 -8.49 17.99
CA ASP A 44 0.24 -9.60 17.06
C ASP A 44 0.72 -9.10 15.69
N ALA A 45 0.25 -7.92 15.27
CA ALA A 45 0.61 -7.27 14.02
C ALA A 45 2.01 -6.64 14.02
N ARG A 46 2.60 -6.41 15.21
CA ARG A 46 3.80 -5.59 15.39
C ARG A 46 5.02 -6.11 14.62
N ALA A 47 5.34 -7.39 14.75
CA ALA A 47 6.52 -7.97 14.13
C ALA A 47 6.47 -7.86 12.58
N GLU A 48 5.30 -8.12 11.99
CA GLU A 48 5.11 -8.03 10.54
C GLU A 48 5.14 -6.58 10.05
N PHE A 49 4.54 -5.66 10.80
CA PHE A 49 4.58 -4.22 10.52
C PHE A 49 6.01 -3.66 10.55
N GLU A 50 6.74 -3.91 11.64
CA GLU A 50 8.13 -3.43 11.83
C GLU A 50 9.09 -4.04 10.79
N ALA A 51 8.80 -5.23 10.27
CA ALA A 51 9.61 -5.86 9.22
C ALA A 51 9.47 -5.19 7.85
N VAL A 52 8.32 -4.62 7.51
CA VAL A 52 8.05 -4.09 6.15
C VAL A 52 7.98 -2.57 6.09
N TRP A 53 7.53 -1.92 7.15
CA TRP A 53 7.24 -0.49 7.15
C TRP A 53 8.48 0.40 6.94
N PRO A 54 9.63 0.19 7.62
CA PRO A 54 10.80 1.04 7.44
C PRO A 54 11.35 0.96 6.01
N TRP A 55 11.30 -0.23 5.41
CA TRP A 55 11.72 -0.43 4.03
C TRP A 55 10.79 0.27 3.05
N LEU A 56 9.47 0.12 3.22
CA LEU A 56 8.48 0.77 2.37
C LEU A 56 8.60 2.29 2.38
N ARG A 57 8.81 2.90 3.57
CA ARG A 57 9.01 4.36 3.68
C ARG A 57 10.18 4.85 2.84
N ARG A 58 11.32 4.16 2.89
CA ARG A 58 12.52 4.51 2.12
C ARG A 58 12.34 4.25 0.63
N ALA A 59 11.79 3.08 0.28
CA ALA A 59 11.57 2.70 -1.11
C ALA A 59 10.58 3.65 -1.80
N TYR A 60 9.55 4.09 -1.07
CA TYR A 60 8.51 4.95 -1.60
C TYR A 60 9.03 6.31 -2.08
N GLU A 61 10.09 6.87 -1.48
CA GLU A 61 10.71 8.12 -1.96
C GLU A 61 11.14 8.03 -3.44
N GLY A 62 11.60 6.84 -3.88
CA GLY A 62 11.93 6.59 -5.29
C GLY A 62 10.72 6.35 -6.19
N TRP A 63 9.58 5.95 -5.63
CA TRP A 63 8.36 5.63 -6.37
C TRP A 63 7.33 6.76 -6.38
N GLU A 64 7.47 7.77 -5.52
CA GLU A 64 6.50 8.85 -5.38
C GLU A 64 6.21 9.55 -6.72
N GLY A 65 7.26 9.91 -7.47
CA GLY A 65 7.11 10.59 -8.76
C GLY A 65 6.36 9.75 -9.79
N GLU A 66 6.57 8.43 -9.77
CA GLU A 66 5.96 7.50 -10.72
C GLU A 66 4.54 7.10 -10.34
N LEU A 67 4.24 6.97 -9.04
CA LEU A 67 2.91 6.66 -8.55
C LEU A 67 1.96 7.86 -8.62
N ARG A 68 2.50 9.09 -8.61
CA ARG A 68 1.75 10.34 -8.66
C ARG A 68 0.66 10.42 -9.73
N PRO A 69 0.97 10.23 -11.03
CA PRO A 69 -0.05 10.31 -12.06
C PRO A 69 -1.18 9.29 -11.85
N PHE A 70 -0.88 8.13 -11.26
CA PHE A 70 -1.87 7.07 -11.07
C PHE A 70 -2.76 7.32 -9.86
N TRP A 71 -2.20 7.72 -8.71
CA TRP A 71 -3.03 7.96 -7.53
C TRP A 71 -3.90 9.22 -7.64
N GLN A 72 -3.51 10.21 -8.45
CA GLN A 72 -4.35 11.40 -8.71
C GLN A 72 -5.65 11.08 -9.44
N GLN A 73 -5.72 9.92 -10.11
CA GLN A 73 -6.91 9.48 -10.85
C GLN A 73 -7.85 8.63 -9.99
N THR A 74 -7.43 8.22 -8.78
CA THR A 74 -8.22 7.32 -7.93
C THR A 74 -9.20 8.08 -7.05
N ARG A 75 -10.06 7.33 -6.36
CA ARG A 75 -11.00 7.86 -5.36
C ARG A 75 -10.78 7.20 -4.01
N ALA A 76 -10.81 7.99 -2.95
CA ALA A 76 -10.78 7.54 -1.56
C ALA A 76 -12.05 8.05 -0.85
N GLY A 77 -12.75 7.18 -0.12
CA GLY A 77 -13.99 7.55 0.58
C GLY A 77 -15.10 8.11 -0.32
N GLY A 78 -15.10 7.75 -1.62
CA GLY A 78 -16.07 8.24 -2.61
C GLY A 78 -15.73 9.57 -3.27
N ALA A 79 -14.64 10.24 -2.86
CA ALA A 79 -14.17 11.49 -3.44
C ALA A 79 -12.84 11.31 -4.21
N PRO A 80 -12.54 12.17 -5.20
CA PRO A 80 -11.21 12.19 -5.84
C PRO A 80 -10.09 12.31 -4.81
N THR A 81 -9.04 11.53 -4.99
CA THR A 81 -7.87 11.52 -4.10
C THR A 81 -7.10 12.84 -4.22
N GLN A 82 -7.20 13.69 -3.20
CA GLN A 82 -6.51 14.99 -3.13
C GLN A 82 -5.20 14.93 -2.33
N THR A 83 -4.97 13.83 -1.62
CA THR A 83 -3.80 13.61 -0.77
C THR A 83 -3.14 12.33 -1.20
N ASP A 84 -1.81 12.31 -1.18
CA ASP A 84 -1.05 11.12 -1.52
C ASP A 84 -1.41 9.95 -0.59
N PRO A 85 -2.06 8.89 -1.10
CA PRO A 85 -2.58 7.83 -0.25
C PRO A 85 -1.44 6.99 0.34
N PHE A 86 -0.29 6.89 -0.35
CA PHE A 86 0.86 6.16 0.14
C PHE A 86 1.52 6.91 1.29
N ARG A 87 1.75 8.23 1.15
CA ARG A 87 2.29 9.03 2.26
C ARG A 87 1.39 9.00 3.48
N LEU A 88 0.07 9.07 3.29
CA LEU A 88 -0.91 8.99 4.36
C LEU A 88 -0.81 7.66 5.13
N LEU A 89 -0.77 6.54 4.40
CA LEU A 89 -0.67 5.20 4.99
C LEU A 89 0.70 4.94 5.63
N LEU A 90 1.77 5.45 5.04
CA LEU A 90 3.14 5.31 5.54
C LEU A 90 3.45 6.27 6.71
N ALA A 91 2.60 7.26 6.97
CA ALA A 91 2.68 8.11 8.16
C ALA A 91 2.23 7.40 9.45
N ILE A 92 1.51 6.27 9.34
CA ILE A 92 1.14 5.45 10.48
C ILE A 92 2.41 4.82 11.06
N GLU A 93 2.80 5.20 12.28
CA GLU A 93 4.09 4.76 12.86
C GLU A 93 4.05 3.42 13.60
N ARG A 94 2.85 2.95 13.96
CA ARG A 94 2.65 1.72 14.75
C ARG A 94 1.31 1.08 14.47
N PRO A 95 1.19 -0.26 14.62
CA PRO A 95 -0.08 -0.95 14.38
C PRO A 95 -1.26 -0.41 15.19
N ALA A 96 -1.02 0.08 16.41
CA ALA A 96 -2.07 0.63 17.26
C ALA A 96 -2.74 1.88 16.67
N ALA A 97 -2.02 2.65 15.85
CA ALA A 97 -2.57 3.84 15.20
C ALA A 97 -3.52 3.49 14.04
N ILE A 98 -3.48 2.26 13.51
CA ILE A 98 -4.36 1.79 12.44
C ILE A 98 -5.84 1.82 12.89
N LEU A 99 -6.12 1.44 14.15
CA LEU A 99 -7.48 1.41 14.69
C LEU A 99 -8.11 2.81 14.84
N GLY A 100 -7.28 3.83 15.05
CA GLY A 100 -7.73 5.22 15.23
C GLY A 100 -7.76 6.03 13.94
N ASP A 101 -7.18 5.53 12.85
CA ASP A 101 -6.98 6.27 11.61
C ASP A 101 -7.87 5.74 10.47
N TRP A 102 -9.18 5.79 10.70
CA TRP A 102 -10.20 5.46 9.70
C TRP A 102 -9.99 6.22 8.39
N ARG A 103 -9.59 7.49 8.48
CA ARG A 103 -9.33 8.33 7.31
C ARG A 103 -8.19 7.75 6.46
N ALA A 104 -7.08 7.32 7.07
CA ALA A 104 -6.03 6.63 6.35
C ALA A 104 -6.52 5.33 5.72
N MET A 105 -7.32 4.54 6.44
CA MET A 105 -7.83 3.26 5.92
C MET A 105 -8.72 3.41 4.69
N GLN A 106 -9.45 4.52 4.54
CA GLN A 106 -10.21 4.81 3.32
C GLN A 106 -9.34 4.97 2.06
N HIS A 107 -8.04 5.22 2.23
CA HIS A 107 -7.10 5.42 1.14
C HIS A 107 -6.36 4.13 0.73
N LEU A 108 -6.55 3.02 1.45
CA LEU A 108 -6.01 1.72 1.05
C LEU A 108 -6.41 1.31 -0.37
N PRO A 109 -7.71 1.37 -0.77
CA PRO A 109 -8.12 1.02 -2.12
C PRO A 109 -7.49 1.94 -3.18
N ALA A 110 -7.39 3.24 -2.90
CA ALA A 110 -6.79 4.23 -3.79
C ALA A 110 -5.30 3.95 -4.04
N ALA A 111 -4.53 3.63 -2.99
CA ALA A 111 -3.13 3.24 -3.14
C ALA A 111 -2.97 1.93 -3.92
N ARG A 112 -3.83 0.94 -3.65
CA ARG A 112 -3.84 -0.33 -4.39
C ARG A 112 -4.13 -0.14 -5.88
N GLU A 113 -5.13 0.65 -6.21
CA GLU A 113 -5.51 0.95 -7.59
C GLU A 113 -4.35 1.65 -8.32
N ALA A 114 -3.75 2.66 -7.72
CA ALA A 114 -2.60 3.37 -8.29
C ALA A 114 -1.41 2.44 -8.56
N LEU A 115 -1.11 1.53 -7.62
CA LEU A 115 -0.04 0.55 -7.77
C LEU A 115 -0.33 -0.42 -8.92
N ASN A 116 -1.57 -0.89 -9.05
CA ASN A 116 -1.96 -1.75 -10.16
C ASN A 116 -1.81 -1.04 -11.52
N GLN A 117 -2.19 0.23 -11.61
CA GLN A 117 -2.02 1.03 -12.85
C GLN A 117 -0.55 1.24 -13.21
N LEU A 118 0.32 1.49 -12.23
CA LEU A 118 1.77 1.57 -12.46
C LEU A 118 2.31 0.25 -13.02
N VAL A 119 1.95 -0.89 -12.42
CA VAL A 119 2.41 -2.21 -12.89
C VAL A 119 1.90 -2.48 -14.31
N LEU A 120 0.64 -2.14 -14.62
CA LEU A 120 0.08 -2.25 -15.96
C LEU A 120 0.85 -1.40 -16.99
N SER A 121 1.19 -0.16 -16.63
CA SER A 121 1.92 0.75 -17.51
C SER A 121 3.35 0.30 -17.84
N ARG A 122 3.94 -0.57 -17.01
CA ARG A 122 5.32 -1.07 -17.12
C ARG A 122 5.42 -2.53 -17.58
N GLY A 123 4.31 -3.23 -17.67
CA GLY A 123 4.22 -4.62 -18.16
C GLY A 123 3.66 -4.73 -19.59
N GLY A 124 3.41 -3.59 -20.25
CA GLY A 124 2.98 -3.49 -21.65
C GLY A 124 4.14 -3.17 -22.60
#